data_AF-A0A835N7W8-F1
#
_entry.id   AF-A0A835N7W8-F1
#
_cell.length_a   1.000
_cell.length_b   1.000
_cell.length_c   1.000
_cell.angle_alpha   90.00
_cell.angle_beta   90.00
_cell.angle_gamma   90.00
#
_symmetry.space_group_name_H-M   'P 1'
#
loop_
_entity.id
_entity.type
_entity.pdbx_description
1 polymer ?
#
loop_
_entity_poly.entity_id
_entity_poly.type
_entity_poly.pdbx_seq_one_letter_code
_entity_poly.pdbx_strand_id
1 'polypeptide(L)' 'MIVFFFLLKVWNTNEHEDLQMLVVISRPPVKVFIYEDWFMPHAAAKLKFPYYWDEQCLLEPPKDEL' A
#
# COMPACT_ATOMS: atom_id res chain seq x y z
N MET A 1 6.96 -18.02 11.73
CA MET A 1 6.12 -16.92 11.21
C MET A 1 5.90 -17.19 9.72
N ILE A 2 4.76 -17.78 9.37
CA ILE A 2 4.42 -18.03 7.95
C ILE A 2 3.79 -16.74 7.43
N VAL A 3 4.48 -16.07 6.51
CA VAL A 3 3.90 -14.95 5.75
C VAL A 3 3.24 -15.58 4.53
N PHE A 4 1.92 -15.67 4.54
CA PHE A 4 1.17 -16.02 3.33
C PHE A 4 1.19 -14.81 2.39
N PHE A 5 1.83 -14.94 1.23
CA PHE A 5 1.75 -13.96 0.14
C PHE A 5 0.45 -14.22 -0.64
N PHE A 6 -0.68 -13.75 -0.11
CA PHE A 6 -1.90 -13.66 -0.92
C PHE A 6 -1.87 -12.35 -1.70
N LEU A 7 -1.87 -12.44 -3.03
CA LEU A 7 -2.05 -11.28 -3.91
C LEU A 7 -3.54 -10.91 -3.92
N LEU A 8 -3.86 -9.66 -3.62
CA LEU A 8 -5.23 -9.17 -3.51
C LEU A 8 -5.39 -7.87 -4.30
N LYS A 9 -6.54 -7.74 -4.97
CA LYS A 9 -7.00 -6.49 -5.60
C LYS A 9 -8.40 -6.21 -5.08
N VAL A 10 -8.59 -5.04 -4.47
CA VAL A 10 -9.92 -4.53 -4.14
C VAL A 10 -10.42 -3.77 -5.36
N TRP A 11 -11.60 -4.12 -5.84
CA TRP A 11 -12.24 -3.48 -6.98
C TRP A 11 -13.72 -3.26 -6.68
N ASN A 12 -14.18 -2.01 -6.78
CA ASN A 12 -15.60 -1.70 -6.73
C ASN A 12 -16.22 -2.04 -8.10
N THR A 13 -17.06 -3.08 -8.16
CA THR A 13 -17.79 -3.46 -9.39
C THR A 13 -19.10 -2.71 -9.57
N ASN A 14 -19.55 -1.93 -8.58
CA ASN A 14 -20.76 -1.14 -8.68
C ASN A 14 -20.45 0.18 -9.40
N GLU A 15 -21.17 0.45 -10.49
CA GLU A 15 -20.97 1.66 -11.31
C GLU A 15 -21.75 2.88 -10.78
N HIS A 16 -22.65 2.68 -9.82
CA HIS A 16 -23.59 3.72 -9.39
C HIS A 16 -23.37 4.21 -7.96
N GLU A 17 -22.62 3.46 -7.15
CA GLU A 17 -22.43 3.76 -5.73
C GLU A 17 -20.96 3.62 -5.34
N ASP A 18 -20.54 4.48 -4.41
CA ASP A 18 -19.19 4.46 -3.85
C ASP A 18 -19.01 3.31 -2.85
N LEU A 19 -17.82 2.70 -2.88
CA LEU A 19 -17.39 1.75 -1.86
C LEU A 19 -16.66 2.48 -0.74
N GLN A 20 -17.27 2.54 0.44
CA GLN A 20 -16.62 3.06 1.65
C GLN A 20 -16.13 1.91 2.52
N MET A 21 -14.87 1.96 2.96
CA MET A 21 -14.28 0.94 3.83
C MET A 21 -13.32 1.55 4.85
N LEU A 22 -13.30 0.95 6.05
CA LEU A 22 -12.28 1.21 7.07
C LEU A 22 -11.24 0.08 7.01
N VAL A 23 -9.97 0.45 6.80
CA VAL A 23 -8.86 -0.51 6.72
C VAL A 23 -7.98 -0.38 7.95
N VAL A 24 -7.76 -1.50 8.64
CA VAL A 24 -6.86 -1.58 9.79
C VAL A 24 -5.73 -2.54 9.45
N ILE A 25 -4.49 -2.09 9.61
CA ILE A 25 -3.29 -2.89 9.35
C ILE A 25 -2.49 -3.07 10.64
N SER A 26 -1.90 -4.25 10.81
CA SER A 26 -0.91 -4.50 11.85
C SER A 26 0.48 -4.08 11.37
N ARG A 27 1.35 -3.59 12.27
CA ARG A 27 2.75 -3.21 12.01
C ARG A 27 2.92 -2.06 10.98
N PRO A 28 2.35 -0.87 11.23
CA PRO A 28 2.58 0.32 10.39
C PRO A 28 4.04 0.84 10.51
N PRO A 29 4.53 1.64 9.54
CA PRO A 29 3.89 2.03 8.28
C PRO A 29 3.84 0.88 7.26
N VAL A 30 2.88 0.94 6.33
CA VAL A 30 2.65 -0.15 5.37
C VAL A 30 3.81 -0.28 4.40
N LYS A 31 4.16 -1.53 4.04
CA LYS A 31 5.11 -1.84 2.96
C LYS A 31 4.34 -2.52 1.84
N VAL A 32 4.10 -1.81 0.75
CA VAL A 32 3.26 -2.30 -0.36
C VAL A 32 4.16 -2.81 -1.48
N PHE A 33 3.99 -4.08 -1.85
CA PHE A 33 4.59 -4.65 -3.06
C PHE A 33 3.56 -4.59 -4.19
N ILE A 34 3.88 -3.85 -5.25
CA ILE A 34 3.01 -3.62 -6.41
C ILE A 34 3.38 -4.59 -7.52
N TYR A 35 2.36 -5.18 -8.14
CA TYR A 35 2.44 -6.10 -9.25
C TYR A 35 1.82 -5.45 -10.48
N GLU A 36 2.46 -5.61 -11.64
CA GLU A 36 1.93 -5.07 -12.91
C GLU A 36 0.76 -5.92 -13.44
N ASP A 37 0.81 -7.23 -13.20
CA ASP A 37 -0.25 -8.18 -13.52
C ASP A 37 -0.26 -9.36 -12.52
N TRP A 38 -1.20 -10.29 -12.70
CA TRP A 38 -1.38 -11.46 -11.83
C TRP A 38 -0.31 -12.55 -11.99
N PHE A 39 0.46 -12.53 -13.08
CA PHE A 39 1.46 -13.53 -13.43
C PHE A 39 2.89 -13.09 -13.07
N MET A 40 3.09 -11.81 -12.75
CA MET A 40 4.36 -11.27 -12.29
C MET A 40 4.87 -12.06 -11.08
N PRO A 41 6.08 -12.65 -11.14
CA PRO A 41 6.66 -13.39 -10.03
C PRO A 41 6.81 -12.51 -8.78
N HIS A 42 6.56 -13.07 -7.59
CA HIS A 42 6.68 -12.33 -6.31
C HIS A 42 8.03 -11.66 -6.12
N ALA A 43 9.12 -12.29 -6.58
CA ALA A 43 10.47 -11.75 -6.49
C ALA A 43 10.70 -10.50 -7.37
N ALA A 44 9.87 -10.30 -8.40
CA ALA A 44 9.96 -9.15 -9.30
C ALA A 44 9.04 -7.99 -8.87
N ALA A 45 8.18 -8.20 -7.87
CA ALA A 45 7.25 -7.19 -7.39
C ALA A 45 7.98 -5.95 -6.87
N LYS A 46 7.47 -4.77 -7.20
CA LYS A 46 8.12 -3.49 -6.88
C LYS A 46 7.67 -3.00 -5.51
N LEU A 47 8.61 -2.81 -4.58
CA LEU A 47 8.31 -2.19 -3.29
C LEU A 47 8.04 -0.69 -3.47
N LYS A 48 6.86 -0.23 -3.05
CA LYS A 48 6.54 1.19 -2.87
C LYS A 48 6.57 1.52 -1.39
N PHE A 49 7.65 2.18 -0.96
CA PHE A 49 7.82 2.68 0.40
C PHE A 49 8.65 3.99 0.39
N PRO A 50 8.20 5.05 1.07
CA PRO A 50 6.90 5.19 1.73
C PRO A 50 5.73 5.11 0.72
N TYR A 51 4.57 4.66 1.21
CA TYR A 51 3.37 4.70 0.37
C TYR A 51 2.85 6.13 0.28
N TYR A 52 2.08 6.46 -0.75
CA TYR A 52 1.77 7.84 -1.13
C TYR A 52 1.28 8.72 0.04
N TRP A 53 0.48 8.20 0.96
CA TRP A 53 -0.03 8.95 2.12
C TRP A 53 1.00 9.14 3.24
N ASP A 54 2.07 8.34 3.29
CA ASP A 54 3.15 8.45 4.28
C ASP A 54 4.34 9.28 3.75
N GLU A 55 4.36 9.62 2.45
CA GLU A 55 5.49 10.31 1.80
C GLU A 55 5.79 11.64 2.47
N GLN A 56 4.78 12.49 2.68
CA GLN A 56 4.99 13.81 3.27
C GLN A 56 5.57 13.72 4.68
N CYS A 57 5.01 12.85 5.53
CA CYS A 57 5.43 12.72 6.92
C CYS A 57 6.84 12.12 7.07
N LEU A 58 7.27 11.27 6.13
CA LEU A 58 8.54 10.55 6.23
C LEU A 58 9.67 11.14 5.39
N LEU A 59 9.36 11.93 4.36
CA LEU A 59 10.35 12.51 3.45
C LEU A 59 10.56 14.00 3.68
N GLU A 60 9.60 14.74 4.23
CA GLU A 60 9.84 16.15 4.55
C GLU A 60 10.89 16.24 5.68
N PRO A 61 11.96 17.03 5.50
CA PRO A 61 12.84 17.34 6.61
C PRO A 61 12.02 18.06 7.70
N PRO A 62 12.38 17.89 8.99
CA PRO A 62 11.73 18.63 10.06
C PRO A 62 11.73 20.12 9.71
N LYS A 63 10.57 20.77 9.80
CA LYS A 63 10.54 22.23 9.70
C LYS A 63 11.45 22.75 10.81
N ASP A 64 12.52 23.43 10.41
CA ASP A 64 13.40 24.15 11.32
C ASP A 64 12.56 25.26 11.95
N GLU A 65 12.03 25.02 13.14
CA GLU A 65 11.36 26.03 13.96
C GLU A 65 12.44 26.88 14.62
N LEU A 66 13.03 27.81 13.85
CA LEU A 66 13.94 28.84 14.36
C LEU A 66 13.25 30.20 14.41
#